data_AF-A0A7J8IGT3-F1
#
_entry.id   AF-A0A7J8IGT3-F1
#
_cell.length_a   1.000
_cell.length_b   1.000
_cell.length_c   1.000
_cell.angle_alpha   90.00
_cell.angle_beta   90.00
_cell.angle_gamma   90.00
#
_symmetry.space_group_name_H-M   'P 1'
#
loop_
_entity.id
_entity.type
_entity.pdbx_description
1 polymer ?
#
loop_
_entity_poly.entity_id
_entity_poly.type
_entity_poly.pdbx_seq_one_letter_code
_entity_poly.pdbx_strand_id
1 'polypeptide(L)'
;MMGTSSESYPPPQGDGNIRYYEVSADKPYLNYLTEYRSYHPQKGIGVMPKRGLDVSSCEIFRFYKLITTKSLIEPVSMIVPRRSESYQEDIYPPTAGAQPSLTAREWLNGMNKEPVLVSLRPGSELLSPRPLPPERPLLNPAVPASPQLFNQTEKPVAEDGRRPFSLLEEKAPRWAAEHKVEEKKTWLTNGFDIFECPPPKTENELLQMFYRQQEEIRRLRELVTQREVQAKQLELEIKNLRMSSEWF
;
A
#
# COMPACT_ATOMS: atom_id res chain seq x y z
N MET A 1 6.30 12.45 -27.07
CA MET A 1 6.25 11.57 -28.26
C MET A 1 7.66 11.56 -28.85
N MET A 2 8.34 10.40 -28.94
CA MET A 2 9.70 10.30 -29.52
C MET A 2 9.84 8.94 -30.22
N GLY A 3 10.22 8.99 -31.50
CA GLY A 3 10.47 7.82 -32.36
C GLY A 3 11.89 7.26 -32.19
N THR A 4 12.06 6.01 -32.58
CA THR A 4 13.28 5.21 -32.38
C THR A 4 14.17 5.22 -33.61
N SER A 5 15.37 5.79 -33.52
CA SER A 5 16.50 5.50 -34.40
C SER A 5 17.43 4.52 -33.70
N SER A 6 17.65 3.37 -34.34
CA SER A 6 18.53 2.30 -33.89
C SER A 6 20.00 2.68 -34.12
N GLU A 7 20.69 3.09 -33.07
CA GLU A 7 22.14 3.14 -33.02
C GLU A 7 22.58 2.61 -31.66
N SER A 8 23.38 1.55 -31.66
CA SER A 8 23.80 0.81 -30.47
C SER A 8 24.83 1.62 -29.67
N TYR A 9 24.34 2.63 -28.95
CA TYR A 9 25.07 3.21 -27.83
C TYR A 9 25.03 2.24 -26.64
N PRO A 10 26.10 2.14 -25.82
CA PRO A 10 25.96 1.54 -24.51
C PRO A 10 24.80 2.23 -23.79
N PRO A 11 23.93 1.49 -23.08
CA PRO A 11 22.78 2.09 -22.41
C PRO A 11 23.29 3.27 -21.58
N PRO A 12 22.69 4.48 -21.69
CA PRO A 12 23.15 5.64 -20.95
C PRO A 12 23.24 5.25 -19.48
N GLN A 13 24.46 5.22 -18.97
CA GLN A 13 24.71 4.89 -17.58
C GLN A 13 24.14 6.06 -16.78
N GLY A 14 22.96 5.85 -16.21
CA GLY A 14 22.15 6.93 -15.66
C GLY A 14 22.96 7.79 -14.69
N ASP A 15 22.95 9.11 -14.91
CA ASP A 15 23.52 10.08 -13.98
C ASP A 15 22.88 9.85 -12.60
N GLY A 16 23.72 9.74 -11.57
CA GLY A 16 23.27 9.49 -10.19
C GLY A 16 22.70 10.74 -9.50
N ASN A 17 22.80 11.90 -10.16
CA ASN A 17 22.41 13.19 -9.63
C ASN A 17 20.92 13.50 -9.86
N ILE A 18 20.32 14.23 -8.91
CA ILE A 18 18.95 14.73 -8.98
C ILE A 18 19.01 16.25 -8.88
N ARG A 19 18.60 16.95 -9.94
CA ARG A 19 18.62 18.42 -10.04
C ARG A 19 17.25 18.98 -9.73
N TYR A 20 17.22 20.05 -8.96
CA TYR A 20 16.00 20.70 -8.52
C TYR A 20 15.86 22.05 -9.19
N TYR A 21 14.66 22.29 -9.70
CA TYR A 21 14.30 23.54 -10.32
C TYR A 21 12.98 24.03 -9.74
N GLU A 22 12.85 25.33 -9.59
CA GLU A 22 11.60 26.01 -9.30
C GLU A 22 10.98 26.49 -10.61
N VAL A 23 9.70 26.20 -10.82
CA VAL A 23 8.92 26.70 -11.96
C VAL A 23 8.12 27.92 -11.48
N SER A 24 8.29 29.04 -12.16
CA SER A 24 7.57 30.30 -11.88
C SER A 24 6.82 30.79 -13.12
N ALA A 25 5.81 31.63 -12.90
CA ALA A 25 5.10 32.32 -13.97
C ALA A 25 5.91 33.47 -14.59
N ASP A 26 6.95 33.94 -13.90
CA ASP A 26 7.81 35.04 -14.34
C ASP A 26 9.09 34.53 -15.00
N LYS A 27 9.63 35.29 -15.97
CA LYS A 27 10.92 34.99 -16.60
C LYS A 27 12.03 34.88 -15.52
N PRO A 28 12.92 33.88 -15.57
CA PRO A 28 13.17 32.93 -16.67
C PRO A 28 12.29 31.66 -16.68
N TYR A 29 11.18 31.63 -15.93
CA TYR A 29 10.21 30.52 -15.76
C TYR A 29 10.75 29.26 -15.07
N LEU A 30 12.03 28.94 -15.26
CA LEU A 30 12.69 27.80 -14.64
C LEU A 30 13.97 28.26 -13.94
N ASN A 31 13.96 28.25 -12.61
CA ASN A 31 15.08 28.67 -11.78
C ASN A 31 15.77 27.44 -11.21
N TYR A 32 17.08 27.31 -11.43
CA TYR A 32 17.87 26.24 -10.79
C TYR A 32 18.01 26.51 -9.29
N LEU A 33 17.76 25.47 -8.47
CA LEU A 33 17.89 25.57 -7.01
C LEU A 33 19.19 24.91 -6.54
N THR A 34 19.27 23.59 -6.60
CA THR A 34 20.42 22.81 -6.14
C THR A 34 20.38 21.41 -6.75
N GLU A 35 21.35 20.57 -6.44
CA GLU A 35 21.37 19.18 -6.86
C GLU A 35 21.82 18.25 -5.74
N TYR A 36 21.13 17.12 -5.61
CA TYR A 36 21.62 15.97 -4.86
C TYR A 36 22.59 15.21 -5.75
N ARG A 37 23.80 14.95 -5.24
CA ARG A 37 24.85 14.24 -5.96
C ARG A 37 25.09 12.88 -5.35
N SER A 38 25.24 11.87 -6.21
CA SER A 38 25.53 10.51 -5.77
C SER A 38 26.39 9.81 -6.81
N TYR A 39 27.46 9.16 -6.34
CA TYR A 39 28.39 8.41 -7.17
C TYR A 39 27.80 7.13 -7.76
N HIS A 40 26.64 6.70 -7.25
CA HIS A 40 26.00 5.46 -7.70
C HIS A 40 25.02 5.77 -8.84
N PRO A 41 25.16 5.10 -10.00
CA PRO A 41 24.25 5.30 -11.12
C PRO A 41 22.85 4.84 -10.73
N GLN A 42 21.85 5.62 -11.14
CA GLN A 42 20.45 5.32 -10.85
C GLN A 42 19.85 4.48 -11.97
N LYS A 43 19.21 3.36 -11.63
CA LYS A 43 18.46 2.56 -12.62
C LYS A 43 16.97 2.83 -12.61
N GLY A 44 16.46 3.43 -11.53
CA GLY A 44 15.05 3.76 -11.37
C GLY A 44 14.83 4.69 -10.19
N ILE A 45 13.71 5.40 -10.22
CA ILE A 45 13.27 6.32 -9.18
C ILE A 45 11.79 6.03 -8.89
N GLY A 46 11.47 5.79 -7.62
CA GLY A 46 10.11 5.91 -7.09
C GLY A 46 9.91 7.26 -6.39
N VAL A 47 8.66 7.68 -6.21
CA VAL A 47 8.30 8.94 -5.54
C VAL A 47 7.30 8.66 -4.43
N MET A 48 7.56 9.21 -3.24
CA MET A 48 6.62 9.17 -2.12
C MET A 48 5.46 10.16 -2.35
N PRO A 49 4.19 9.73 -2.25
CA PRO A 49 3.05 10.65 -2.22
C PRO A 49 3.14 11.65 -1.06
N LYS A 50 2.58 12.86 -1.24
CA LYS A 50 2.60 13.93 -0.22
C LYS A 50 2.14 13.47 1.17
N ARG A 51 1.15 12.57 1.23
CA ARG A 51 0.60 12.02 2.48
C ARG A 51 1.56 11.09 3.26
N GLY A 52 2.66 10.64 2.67
CA GLY A 52 3.66 9.80 3.33
C GLY A 52 4.99 10.52 3.61
N LEU A 53 5.02 11.84 3.44
CA LEU A 53 6.16 12.68 3.82
C LEU A 53 6.18 12.92 5.32
N ASP A 54 7.38 13.11 5.87
CA ASP A 54 7.56 13.54 7.25
C ASP A 54 7.44 15.06 7.36
N VAL A 55 6.24 15.47 7.73
CA VAL A 55 5.85 16.87 7.93
C VAL A 55 6.62 17.52 9.09
N SER A 56 7.02 16.74 10.09
CA SER A 56 7.69 17.27 11.28
C SER A 56 9.12 17.75 10.98
N SER A 57 9.80 17.07 10.05
CA SER A 57 11.15 17.44 9.60
C SER A 57 11.16 18.41 8.42
N CYS A 58 10.03 19.03 8.05
CA CYS A 58 9.91 19.91 6.89
C CYS A 58 10.29 19.22 5.56
N GLU A 59 10.04 17.91 5.45
CA GLU A 59 10.25 17.17 4.22
C GLU A 59 9.14 17.51 3.21
N ILE A 60 9.53 17.94 2.02
CA ILE A 60 8.62 18.35 0.93
C ILE A 60 8.57 17.34 -0.22
N PHE A 61 9.54 16.43 -0.28
CA PHE A 61 9.63 15.40 -1.30
C PHE A 61 10.51 14.23 -0.83
N ARG A 62 10.22 13.01 -1.28
CA ARG A 62 11.08 11.85 -1.04
C ARG A 62 11.13 10.97 -2.27
N PHE A 63 12.34 10.71 -2.76
CA PHE A 63 12.59 9.74 -3.82
C PHE A 63 13.00 8.40 -3.23
N TYR A 64 12.70 7.32 -3.94
CA TYR A 64 13.22 5.97 -3.69
C TYR A 64 14.13 5.60 -4.85
N LYS A 65 15.42 5.86 -4.70
CA LYS A 65 16.43 5.65 -5.73
C LYS A 65 16.86 4.19 -5.75
N LEU A 66 16.72 3.51 -6.89
CA LEU A 66 17.18 2.14 -7.06
C LEU A 66 18.69 2.12 -7.39
N ILE A 67 19.47 1.54 -6.47
CA ILE A 67 20.92 1.39 -6.59
C ILE A 67 21.25 -0.08 -6.82
N THR A 68 21.52 -0.44 -8.08
CA THR A 68 21.75 -1.84 -8.43
C THR A 68 23.13 -2.35 -8.06
N THR A 69 24.13 -1.48 -7.90
CA THR A 69 25.47 -1.92 -7.48
C THR A 69 25.48 -2.48 -6.05
N LYS A 70 24.51 -2.06 -5.23
CA LYS A 70 24.35 -2.51 -3.85
C LYS A 70 23.04 -3.29 -3.63
N SER A 71 22.28 -3.54 -4.69
CA SER A 71 20.95 -4.17 -4.65
C SER A 71 20.03 -3.58 -3.57
N LEU A 72 20.01 -2.25 -3.44
CA LEU A 72 19.24 -1.54 -2.41
C LEU A 72 18.44 -0.39 -2.99
N ILE A 73 17.42 0.02 -2.24
CA ILE A 73 16.64 1.24 -2.48
C ILE A 73 17.09 2.28 -1.47
N GLU A 74 17.61 3.41 -1.94
CA GLU A 74 18.05 4.54 -1.12
C GLU A 74 16.95 5.61 -1.08
N PRO A 75 16.34 5.90 0.08
CA PRO A 75 15.45 7.05 0.23
C PRO A 75 16.24 8.35 0.16
N VAL A 76 15.82 9.29 -0.68
CA VAL A 76 16.41 10.63 -0.81
C VAL A 76 15.36 11.67 -0.46
N SER A 77 15.46 12.23 0.74
CA SER A 77 14.55 13.23 1.27
C SER A 77 14.97 14.65 0.89
N MET A 78 14.01 15.45 0.43
CA MET A 78 14.17 16.88 0.21
C MET A 78 13.54 17.63 1.37
N ILE A 79 14.37 18.31 2.15
CA ILE A 79 13.97 19.01 3.37
C ILE A 79 14.18 20.51 3.19
N VAL A 80 13.16 21.29 3.55
CA VAL A 80 13.28 22.75 3.62
C VAL A 80 13.90 23.12 4.97
N PRO A 81 15.05 23.81 5.02
CA PRO A 81 15.67 24.19 6.28
C PRO A 81 14.82 25.27 6.99
N ARG A 82 14.11 24.89 8.06
CA ARG A 82 13.29 25.79 8.90
C ARG A 82 13.80 25.77 10.34
N ARG A 83 13.54 26.86 11.08
CA ARG A 83 14.02 27.04 12.47
C ARG A 83 13.10 26.44 13.54
N SER A 84 11.86 26.07 13.20
CA SER A 84 10.88 25.56 14.16
C SER A 84 10.35 24.18 13.77
N GLU A 85 10.15 23.34 14.79
CA GLU A 85 9.57 21.98 14.69
C GLU A 85 8.03 22.00 14.58
N SER A 86 7.44 23.19 14.48
CA SER A 86 6.00 23.38 14.30
C SER A 86 5.56 23.05 12.88
N TYR A 87 4.31 22.62 12.72
CA TYR A 87 3.67 22.47 11.40
C TYR A 87 3.77 23.77 10.59
N GLN A 88 4.22 23.67 9.33
CA GLN A 88 4.46 24.79 8.43
C GLN A 88 3.38 24.85 7.33
N GLU A 89 2.34 25.66 7.53
CA GLU A 89 1.19 25.70 6.61
C GLU A 89 1.56 26.21 5.20
N ASP A 90 2.60 27.03 5.08
CA ASP A 90 3.07 27.64 3.82
C ASP A 90 3.70 26.63 2.85
N ILE A 91 4.38 25.60 3.36
CA ILE A 91 5.00 24.55 2.53
C ILE A 91 4.10 23.31 2.36
N TYR A 92 2.99 23.24 3.10
CA TYR A 92 2.03 22.14 3.09
C TYR A 92 0.61 22.62 2.75
N PRO A 93 0.37 23.10 1.51
CA PRO A 93 -0.98 23.41 1.08
C PRO A 93 -1.86 22.14 1.04
N PRO A 94 -3.20 22.28 1.06
CA PRO A 94 -4.11 21.15 0.90
C PRO A 94 -3.75 20.30 -0.32
N THR A 95 -3.67 18.99 -0.14
CA THR A 95 -3.19 18.04 -1.16
C THR A 95 -4.24 16.98 -1.48
N ALA A 96 -4.13 16.32 -2.62
CA ALA A 96 -5.08 15.26 -2.99
C ALA A 96 -5.09 14.12 -1.97
N GLY A 97 -6.29 13.79 -1.48
CA GLY A 97 -6.56 12.69 -0.57
C GLY A 97 -6.55 11.33 -1.26
N ALA A 98 -6.87 10.28 -0.49
CA ALA A 98 -7.08 8.94 -1.04
C ALA A 98 -8.48 8.74 -1.63
N GLN A 99 -9.42 9.61 -1.27
CA GLN A 99 -10.81 9.50 -1.67
C GLN A 99 -10.99 9.97 -3.12
N PRO A 100 -11.57 9.15 -4.02
CA PRO A 100 -11.91 9.60 -5.37
C PRO A 100 -12.99 10.67 -5.35
N SER A 101 -12.86 11.69 -6.21
CA SER A 101 -13.88 12.75 -6.39
C SER A 101 -15.06 12.30 -7.26
N LEU A 102 -14.84 11.29 -8.10
CA LEU A 102 -15.81 10.73 -9.03
C LEU A 102 -15.71 9.21 -9.05
N THR A 103 -16.84 8.58 -9.31
CA THR A 103 -16.88 7.18 -9.73
C THR A 103 -16.43 7.04 -11.19
N ALA A 104 -15.98 5.85 -11.57
CA ALA A 104 -15.56 5.59 -12.95
C ALA A 104 -16.68 5.88 -13.97
N ARG A 105 -17.94 5.56 -13.63
CA ARG A 105 -19.10 5.79 -14.52
C ARG A 105 -19.37 7.28 -14.74
N GLU A 106 -19.29 8.09 -13.69
CA GLU A 106 -19.47 9.54 -13.81
C GLU A 106 -18.40 10.17 -14.70
N TRP A 107 -17.13 9.79 -14.52
CA TRP A 107 -16.03 10.26 -15.36
C TRP A 107 -16.19 9.81 -16.82
N LEU A 108 -16.56 8.54 -17.06
CA LEU A 108 -16.83 8.02 -18.41
C LEU A 108 -18.01 8.73 -19.10
N ASN A 109 -18.97 9.24 -18.32
CA ASN A 109 -20.07 10.07 -18.83
C ASN A 109 -19.67 11.54 -19.06
N GLY A 110 -18.39 11.87 -18.95
CA GLY A 110 -17.86 13.21 -19.21
C GLY A 110 -17.90 14.18 -18.03
N MET A 111 -18.21 13.70 -16.81
CA MET A 111 -18.13 14.55 -15.62
C MET A 111 -16.67 14.82 -15.23
N ASN A 112 -16.38 16.07 -14.83
CA ASN A 112 -15.08 16.46 -14.32
C ASN A 112 -15.23 17.09 -12.93
N LYS A 113 -14.40 16.67 -11.97
CA LYS A 113 -14.36 17.22 -10.60
C LYS A 113 -12.92 17.20 -10.09
N GLU A 114 -12.57 18.27 -9.39
CA GLU A 114 -11.29 18.39 -8.70
C GLU A 114 -11.08 17.27 -7.65
N PRO A 115 -9.83 16.90 -7.37
CA PRO A 115 -9.53 15.94 -6.30
C PRO A 115 -10.07 16.39 -4.95
N VAL A 116 -10.48 15.43 -4.11
CA VAL A 116 -10.83 15.73 -2.71
C VAL A 116 -9.56 16.09 -1.96
N LEU A 117 -9.45 17.34 -1.52
CA LEU A 117 -8.26 17.84 -0.82
C LEU A 117 -8.29 17.50 0.67
N VAL A 118 -7.12 17.21 1.23
CA VAL A 118 -6.90 16.94 2.66
C VAL A 118 -5.72 17.76 3.18
N SER A 119 -5.74 18.08 4.46
CA SER A 119 -4.61 18.71 5.15
C SER A 119 -3.57 17.67 5.54
N LEU A 120 -2.29 18.06 5.55
CA LEU A 120 -1.19 17.24 6.08
C LEU A 120 -0.89 17.55 7.55
N ARG A 121 -1.66 18.46 8.18
CA ARG A 121 -1.49 18.81 9.58
C ARG A 121 -1.67 17.57 10.47
N PRO A 122 -0.71 17.27 11.36
CA PRO A 122 -0.87 16.18 12.33
C PRO A 122 -2.16 16.35 13.12
N GLY A 123 -2.94 15.27 13.23
CA GLY A 123 -4.24 15.27 13.93
C GLY A 123 -5.43 15.75 13.10
N SER A 124 -5.25 16.15 11.84
CA SER A 124 -6.38 16.33 10.92
C SER A 124 -7.03 14.97 10.59
N GLU A 125 -8.37 14.94 10.49
CA GLU A 125 -9.10 13.74 10.11
C GLU A 125 -8.75 13.35 8.68
N LEU A 126 -7.90 12.34 8.53
CA LEU A 126 -7.76 11.65 7.25
C LEU A 126 -9.06 10.91 7.00
N LEU A 127 -9.88 11.42 6.08
CA LEU A 127 -11.01 10.67 5.53
C LEU A 127 -10.44 9.35 4.99
N SER A 128 -10.65 8.27 5.74
CA SER A 128 -10.10 6.98 5.37
C SER A 128 -10.67 6.58 4.00
N PRO A 129 -9.90 5.88 3.16
CA PRO A 129 -10.48 5.23 2.01
C PRO A 129 -11.61 4.34 2.52
N ARG A 130 -12.83 4.55 2.03
CA ARG A 130 -13.92 3.60 2.27
C ARG A 130 -13.38 2.18 1.99
N PRO A 131 -13.67 1.19 2.84
CA PRO A 131 -13.28 -0.19 2.58
C PRO A 131 -13.67 -0.54 1.14
N LEU A 132 -12.72 -1.10 0.38
CA LEU A 132 -13.04 -1.68 -0.91
C LEU A 132 -14.26 -2.60 -0.71
N PRO A 133 -15.27 -2.53 -1.60
CA PRO A 133 -16.36 -3.49 -1.56
C PRO A 133 -15.73 -4.90 -1.50
N PRO A 134 -16.27 -5.83 -0.68
CA PRO A 134 -15.74 -7.17 -0.61
C PRO A 134 -15.62 -7.72 -2.03
N GLU A 135 -14.45 -8.29 -2.36
CA GLU A 135 -14.25 -9.01 -3.62
C GLU A 135 -15.44 -9.95 -3.79
N ARG A 136 -16.19 -9.75 -4.89
CA ARG A 136 -17.21 -10.70 -5.27
C ARG A 136 -16.48 -12.02 -5.49
N PRO A 137 -16.89 -13.13 -4.86
CA PRO A 137 -16.33 -14.43 -5.18
C PRO A 137 -16.42 -14.61 -6.69
N LEU A 138 -15.30 -14.94 -7.32
CA LEU A 138 -15.24 -15.34 -8.72
C LEU A 138 -16.24 -16.49 -8.89
N LEU A 139 -17.36 -16.20 -9.55
CA LEU A 139 -18.30 -17.25 -9.94
C LEU A 139 -17.58 -18.13 -10.96
N ASN A 140 -17.42 -19.40 -10.60
CA ASN A 140 -16.88 -20.45 -11.45
C ASN A 140 -17.60 -20.46 -12.81
N PRO A 141 -16.89 -20.68 -13.93
CA PRO A 141 -17.51 -20.76 -15.24
C PRO A 141 -18.24 -22.10 -15.38
N ALA A 142 -19.56 -22.10 -15.27
CA ALA A 142 -20.40 -23.18 -15.76
C ALA A 142 -21.01 -22.76 -17.11
N VAL A 143 -20.80 -23.65 -18.08
CA VAL A 143 -21.08 -23.60 -19.54
C VAL A 143 -22.57 -23.35 -19.87
N PRO A 144 -22.92 -22.81 -21.05
CA PRO A 144 -24.22 -22.19 -21.31
C PRO A 144 -25.27 -23.17 -21.84
N ALA A 145 -26.55 -22.89 -21.53
CA ALA A 145 -27.68 -23.43 -22.27
C ALA A 145 -28.67 -22.30 -22.57
N SER A 146 -29.08 -22.22 -23.84
CA SER A 146 -29.79 -21.10 -24.48
C SER A 146 -31.33 -21.15 -24.28
N PRO A 147 -32.16 -20.39 -25.03
CA PRO A 147 -33.05 -19.39 -24.46
C PRO A 147 -34.53 -19.78 -24.52
N GLN A 148 -35.35 -19.29 -23.59
CA GLN A 148 -36.81 -19.29 -23.75
C GLN A 148 -37.33 -17.88 -23.51
N LEU A 149 -37.70 -17.26 -24.62
CA LEU A 149 -38.52 -16.08 -24.76
C LEU A 149 -39.99 -16.49 -24.51
N PHE A 150 -40.72 -15.81 -23.62
CA PHE A 150 -42.11 -15.40 -23.89
C PHE A 150 -42.66 -14.45 -22.80
N ASN A 151 -42.79 -13.18 -23.22
CA ASN A 151 -43.95 -12.28 -23.10
C ASN A 151 -44.83 -12.21 -21.83
N GLN A 152 -44.93 -10.94 -21.36
CA GLN A 152 -46.16 -10.17 -21.01
C GLN A 152 -46.91 -10.61 -19.75
N THR A 153 -47.61 -9.78 -18.98
CA THR A 153 -47.76 -8.34 -18.73
C THR A 153 -48.63 -8.32 -17.46
N GLU A 154 -48.37 -7.46 -16.48
CA GLU A 154 -49.39 -6.71 -15.69
C GLU A 154 -48.77 -6.08 -14.42
N LYS A 155 -48.99 -4.77 -14.32
CA LYS A 155 -48.96 -3.88 -13.15
C LYS A 155 -50.43 -3.47 -12.91
N PRO A 156 -50.84 -2.70 -11.86
CA PRO A 156 -50.13 -2.11 -10.71
C PRO A 156 -50.94 -2.24 -9.38
N VAL A 157 -50.54 -1.46 -8.35
CA VAL A 157 -51.31 -0.83 -7.22
C VAL A 157 -50.44 -0.98 -5.94
N ALA A 158 -49.62 0.00 -5.55
CA ALA A 158 -49.87 1.32 -4.94
C ALA A 158 -50.16 1.28 -3.42
N GLU A 159 -49.14 1.74 -2.68
CA GLU A 159 -49.10 2.54 -1.44
C GLU A 159 -49.66 2.09 -0.07
N ASP A 160 -48.76 2.27 0.91
CA ASP A 160 -48.90 2.98 2.20
C ASP A 160 -48.87 2.17 3.52
N GLY A 161 -48.04 2.69 4.45
CA GLY A 161 -48.48 2.82 5.84
C GLY A 161 -47.88 1.92 6.94
N ARG A 162 -46.96 2.51 7.72
CA ARG A 162 -46.74 2.35 9.18
C ARG A 162 -46.03 1.12 9.80
N ARG A 163 -44.94 1.43 10.51
CA ARG A 163 -44.28 0.73 11.65
C ARG A 163 -44.95 1.13 13.00
N PRO A 164 -44.51 0.66 14.21
CA PRO A 164 -43.93 -0.63 14.66
C PRO A 164 -44.52 -1.14 16.03
N PHE A 165 -43.93 -2.24 16.56
CA PHE A 165 -43.82 -2.73 17.96
C PHE A 165 -44.81 -3.78 18.50
N SER A 166 -44.27 -4.94 18.93
CA SER A 166 -44.11 -5.36 20.35
C SER A 166 -43.59 -6.81 20.38
N LEU A 167 -42.37 -7.08 20.88
CA LEU A 167 -42.06 -7.43 22.28
C LEU A 167 -42.82 -8.68 22.77
N LEU A 168 -42.20 -9.86 22.65
CA LEU A 168 -42.37 -10.93 23.62
C LEU A 168 -41.00 -11.57 23.88
N GLU A 169 -40.70 -11.63 25.16
CA GLU A 169 -39.45 -12.00 25.80
C GLU A 169 -39.71 -13.33 26.53
N GLU A 170 -38.89 -14.36 26.34
CA GLU A 170 -38.66 -15.44 27.32
C GLU A 170 -37.39 -16.22 26.92
N LYS A 171 -36.27 -16.00 27.63
CA LYS A 171 -35.69 -16.82 28.74
C LYS A 171 -35.36 -18.26 28.31
N ALA A 172 -34.20 -18.88 28.55
CA ALA A 172 -32.90 -18.64 29.21
C ALA A 172 -32.05 -19.93 28.90
N PRO A 173 -30.90 -20.29 29.54
CA PRO A 173 -29.83 -19.57 30.26
C PRO A 173 -28.41 -19.84 29.66
N ARG A 174 -27.51 -18.85 29.63
CA ARG A 174 -26.33 -18.68 30.51
C ARG A 174 -25.52 -19.94 30.87
N TRP A 175 -24.50 -20.24 30.08
CA TRP A 175 -23.17 -20.53 30.63
C TRP A 175 -22.40 -19.20 30.68
N ALA A 176 -21.93 -18.86 31.88
CA ALA A 176 -21.24 -17.62 32.19
C ALA A 176 -19.77 -17.71 31.80
N ALA A 177 -19.22 -16.53 31.46
CA ALA A 177 -17.86 -16.05 31.75
C ALA A 177 -16.70 -16.98 31.37
N GLU A 178 -15.71 -16.55 30.61
CA GLU A 178 -14.75 -15.52 31.01
C GLU A 178 -13.96 -15.03 29.78
N HIS A 179 -13.29 -13.88 29.90
CA HIS A 179 -12.40 -13.21 28.93
C HIS A 179 -13.02 -12.26 27.87
N LYS A 180 -13.58 -11.17 28.38
CA LYS A 180 -13.06 -9.79 28.28
C LYS A 180 -12.15 -9.44 27.08
N VAL A 181 -12.69 -8.57 26.21
CA VAL A 181 -12.05 -7.39 25.56
C VAL A 181 -10.89 -7.64 24.59
N GLU A 182 -11.11 -7.25 23.33
CA GLU A 182 -10.26 -6.35 22.50
C GLU A 182 -10.30 -6.75 21.01
N GLU A 183 -11.46 -6.74 20.36
CA GLU A 183 -11.51 -6.77 18.88
C GLU A 183 -11.35 -5.35 18.33
N LYS A 184 -10.10 -4.92 18.17
CA LYS A 184 -9.74 -3.83 17.25
C LYS A 184 -8.74 -4.36 16.24
N LYS A 185 -9.29 -4.69 15.06
CA LYS A 185 -8.58 -4.95 13.80
C LYS A 185 -7.50 -3.90 13.56
N THR A 186 -6.26 -4.29 13.79
CA THR A 186 -5.06 -3.53 13.46
C THR A 186 -4.72 -3.69 11.99
N TRP A 187 -4.37 -2.56 11.38
CA TRP A 187 -3.97 -2.45 9.98
C TRP A 187 -2.61 -3.11 9.79
N LEU A 188 -2.59 -4.26 9.11
CA LEU A 188 -1.37 -4.99 8.81
C LEU A 188 -0.68 -4.37 7.59
N THR A 189 0.53 -3.82 7.79
CA THR A 189 1.49 -3.65 6.69
C THR A 189 2.75 -4.40 7.10
N ASN A 190 3.17 -5.38 6.29
CA ASN A 190 4.38 -6.20 6.48
C ASN A 190 4.47 -7.03 7.77
N GLY A 191 3.34 -7.35 8.42
CA GLY A 191 3.30 -8.34 9.51
C GLY A 191 4.07 -7.96 10.77
N PHE A 192 4.39 -6.67 10.97
CA PHE A 192 4.97 -6.17 12.22
C PHE A 192 3.94 -5.35 12.98
N ASP A 193 3.65 -5.75 14.21
CA ASP A 193 2.94 -4.90 15.15
C ASP A 193 3.90 -3.82 15.67
N ILE A 194 3.60 -2.56 15.36
CA ILE A 194 4.37 -1.39 15.85
C ILE A 194 4.39 -1.35 17.39
N PHE A 195 3.46 -2.03 18.06
CA PHE A 195 3.38 -2.07 19.52
C PHE A 195 4.22 -3.17 20.18
N GLU A 196 4.77 -4.15 19.44
CA GLU A 196 5.56 -5.24 20.03
C GLU A 196 7.04 -4.87 20.26
N CYS A 197 7.57 -3.86 19.57
CA CYS A 197 8.97 -3.45 19.69
C CYS A 197 9.10 -1.92 19.57
N PRO A 198 9.01 -1.16 20.69
CA PRO A 198 9.26 0.27 20.64
C PRO A 198 10.69 0.56 20.15
N PRO A 199 10.94 1.69 19.46
CA PRO A 199 12.28 2.06 19.02
C PRO A 199 13.25 2.09 20.22
N PRO A 200 14.43 1.44 20.13
CA PRO A 200 15.39 1.40 21.22
C PRO A 200 15.84 2.82 21.56
N LYS A 201 15.79 3.17 22.85
CA LYS A 201 16.07 4.53 23.34
C LYS A 201 17.52 4.69 23.79
N THR A 202 18.25 3.59 23.93
CA THR A 202 19.64 3.57 24.35
C THR A 202 20.50 2.70 23.42
N GLU A 203 21.80 2.97 23.37
CA GLU A 203 22.78 2.19 22.59
C GLU A 203 22.83 0.73 23.05
N ASN A 204 22.67 0.47 24.35
CA ASN A 204 22.63 -0.87 24.91
C ASN A 204 21.38 -1.65 24.47
N GLU A 205 20.21 -1.02 24.44
CA GLU A 205 18.98 -1.61 23.89
C GLU A 205 19.12 -1.92 22.40
N LEU A 206 19.72 -0.99 21.64
CA LEU A 206 19.97 -1.18 20.21
C LEU A 206 20.90 -2.38 19.97
N LEU A 207 21.97 -2.51 20.76
CA LEU A 207 22.91 -3.62 20.68
C LEU A 207 22.23 -4.97 21.02
N GLN A 208 21.40 -5.00 22.06
CA GLN A 208 20.63 -6.20 22.40
C GLN A 208 19.62 -6.59 21.30
N MET A 209 18.95 -5.60 20.70
CA MET A 209 18.05 -5.84 19.57
C MET A 209 18.81 -6.35 18.34
N PHE A 210 20.00 -5.81 18.05
CA PHE A 210 20.86 -6.28 16.97
C PHE A 210 21.22 -7.76 17.13
N TYR A 211 21.69 -8.17 18.31
CA TYR A 211 22.03 -9.58 18.56
C TYR A 211 20.81 -10.51 18.51
N ARG A 212 19.67 -10.08 19.08
CA ARG A 212 18.40 -10.82 18.98
C ARG A 212 18.00 -11.04 17.52
N GLN A 213 18.08 -9.99 16.71
CA GLN A 213 17.73 -10.05 15.30
C GLN A 213 18.68 -10.98 14.52
N GLN A 214 19.98 -10.92 14.79
CA GLN A 214 20.96 -11.83 14.17
C GLN A 214 20.65 -13.29 14.48
N GLU A 215 20.31 -13.59 15.73
CA GLU A 215 19.98 -14.95 16.15
C GLU A 215 18.67 -15.45 15.51
N GLU A 216 17.64 -14.60 15.44
CA GLU A 216 16.39 -14.97 14.77
C GLU A 216 16.59 -15.16 13.26
N ILE A 217 17.38 -14.31 12.60
CA ILE A 217 17.74 -14.50 11.18
C ILE A 217 18.46 -15.84 11.00
N ARG A 218 19.40 -16.18 11.88
CA ARG A 218 20.13 -17.46 11.84
C ARG A 218 19.15 -18.64 11.97
N ARG A 219 18.26 -18.60 12.96
CA ARG A 219 17.25 -19.62 13.21
C ARG A 219 16.28 -19.78 12.04
N LEU A 220 15.79 -18.67 11.47
CA LEU A 220 14.87 -18.70 10.34
C LEU A 220 15.52 -19.28 9.09
N ARG A 221 16.80 -18.97 8.83
CA ARG A 221 17.56 -19.58 7.73
C ARG A 221 17.69 -21.09 7.88
N GLU A 222 17.97 -21.56 9.09
CA GLU A 222 18.05 -22.99 9.40
C GLU A 222 16.68 -23.68 9.22
N LEU A 223 15.60 -23.03 9.69
CA LEU A 223 14.25 -23.53 9.50
C LEU A 223 13.86 -23.61 8.02
N VAL A 224 14.16 -22.58 7.22
CA VAL A 224 13.92 -22.59 5.77
C VAL A 224 14.68 -23.75 5.12
N THR A 225 15.96 -23.91 5.45
CA THR A 225 16.78 -25.02 4.93
C THR A 225 16.16 -26.39 5.27
N GLN A 226 15.70 -26.56 6.51
CA GLN A 226 15.05 -27.80 6.94
C GLN A 226 13.75 -28.08 6.17
N ARG A 227 12.92 -27.04 5.95
CA ARG A 227 11.67 -27.17 5.19
C ARG A 227 11.91 -27.44 3.72
N GLU A 228 12.96 -26.87 3.11
CA GLU A 228 13.37 -27.18 1.74
C GLU A 228 13.76 -28.64 1.57
N VAL A 229 14.51 -29.20 2.53
CA VAL A 229 14.88 -30.63 2.53
C VAL A 229 13.63 -31.50 2.64
N GLN A 230 12.71 -31.17 3.56
CA GLN A 230 11.47 -31.91 3.73
C GLN A 230 10.60 -31.87 2.47
N ALA A 231 10.49 -30.71 1.81
CA ALA A 231 9.75 -30.56 0.57
C ALA A 231 10.31 -31.47 -0.53
N LYS A 232 11.64 -31.47 -0.73
CA LYS A 232 12.31 -32.35 -1.71
C LYS A 232 12.09 -33.83 -1.42
N GLN A 233 12.11 -34.22 -0.15
CA GLN A 233 11.88 -35.61 0.25
C GLN A 233 10.46 -36.07 -0.10
N LEU A 234 9.45 -35.24 0.20
CA LEU A 234 8.06 -35.52 -0.13
C LEU A 234 7.82 -35.54 -1.65
N GLU A 235 8.44 -34.63 -2.40
CA GLU A 235 8.39 -34.65 -3.86
C GLU A 235 8.94 -35.97 -4.43
N LEU A 236 10.03 -36.48 -3.87
CA LEU A 236 10.60 -37.77 -4.28
C LEU A 236 9.68 -38.94 -3.95
N GLU A 237 9.05 -38.92 -2.77
CA GLU A 237 8.09 -39.94 -2.34
C GLU A 237 6.87 -39.97 -3.26
N ILE A 238 6.29 -38.81 -3.57
CA ILE A 238 5.19 -38.67 -4.53
C ILE A 238 5.61 -39.19 -5.91
N LYS A 239 6.82 -38.86 -6.37
CA LYS A 239 7.33 -39.35 -7.66
C LYS A 239 7.48 -40.86 -7.66
N ASN A 240 7.99 -41.46 -6.59
CA ASN A 240 8.13 -42.92 -6.47
C ASN A 240 6.75 -43.62 -6.47
N LEU A 241 5.77 -43.08 -5.75
CA LEU A 241 4.39 -43.60 -5.73
C LEU A 241 3.70 -43.48 -7.08
N ARG A 242 3.94 -42.38 -7.81
CA ARG A 242 3.44 -42.22 -9.17
C ARG A 242 4.09 -43.20 -10.14
N MET A 243 5.41 -43.38 -10.04
CA MET A 243 6.10 -44.37 -10.85
C MET A 243 5.57 -45.77 -10.55
N SER A 244 5.44 -46.16 -9.29
CA SER A 244 4.94 -47.50 -8.92
C SER A 244 3.49 -47.78 -9.33
N SER A 245 2.66 -46.74 -9.47
CA SER A 245 1.28 -46.86 -9.98
C SER A 245 1.17 -46.90 -11.51
N GLU A 246 2.22 -46.51 -12.24
CA GLU A 246 2.32 -46.66 -13.70
C GLU A 246 2.81 -48.07 -14.13
N TRP A 247 3.24 -48.92 -13.19
CA TRP A 247 3.70 -50.30 -13.43
C TRP A 247 2.65 -51.40 -13.14
N PHE A 248 1.38 -51.03 -12.89
CA PHE A 248 0.25 -51.96 -12.72
C PHE A 248 -0.87 -51.67 -13.72
#